data_AF-B1T9U0-F1
#
_entry.id   AF-B1T9U0-F1
#
_cell.length_a   1.000
_cell.length_b   1.000
_cell.length_c   1.000
_cell.angle_alpha   90.00
_cell.angle_beta   90.00
_cell.angle_gamma   90.00
#
_symmetry.space_group_name_H-M   'P 1'
#
loop_
_entity.id
_entity.type
_entity.pdbx_description
1 polymer ?
#
loop_
_entity_poly.entity_id
_entity_poly.type
_entity_poly.pdbx_seq_one_letter_code
_entity_poly.pdbx_strand_id
1 'polypeptide(L)'
;MQELVDRDVADIMLEQRVGWVFHQELFAAARNVRISSAYELLQAQTLALNELPRGDAETVRRGTIEHLHIFRAIEANNGELARQHMWNHVVDGTPARIKLLKARYERKK
;
A
#
# COMPACT_ATOMS: atom_id res chain seq x y z
N MET A 1 -6.81 1.86 -10.80
CA MET A 1 -6.73 0.66 -9.95
C MET A 1 -7.58 -0.49 -10.50
N GLN A 2 -8.87 -0.29 -10.83
CA GLN A 2 -9.71 -1.36 -11.39
C GLN A 2 -9.13 -1.98 -12.68
N GLU A 3 -8.62 -1.17 -13.62
CA GLU A 3 -8.01 -1.69 -14.86
C GLU A 3 -6.74 -2.53 -14.65
N LEU A 4 -5.99 -2.28 -13.56
CA LEU A 4 -4.83 -3.11 -13.18
C LEU A 4 -5.33 -4.44 -12.62
N VAL A 5 -6.49 -4.41 -11.95
CA VAL A 5 -7.16 -5.63 -11.53
C VAL A 5 -7.51 -6.48 -12.78
N ASP A 6 -8.11 -5.87 -13.78
CA ASP A 6 -8.69 -6.66 -14.87
C ASP A 6 -7.67 -7.21 -15.89
N ARG A 7 -6.38 -6.84 -15.80
CA ARG A 7 -5.30 -7.38 -16.65
C ARG A 7 -4.49 -8.45 -15.92
N ASP A 8 -4.54 -9.69 -16.40
CA ASP A 8 -3.83 -10.87 -15.86
C ASP A 8 -2.30 -10.86 -16.11
N VAL A 9 -1.77 -9.73 -16.60
CA VAL A 9 -0.34 -9.48 -16.83
C VAL A 9 -0.01 -8.09 -16.28
N ALA A 10 -0.07 -7.97 -14.95
CA ALA A 10 0.22 -6.70 -14.31
C ALA A 10 1.72 -6.53 -14.07
N ASP A 11 2.28 -5.41 -14.53
CA ASP A 11 3.58 -4.95 -14.07
C ASP A 11 3.49 -4.71 -12.56
N ILE A 12 4.02 -5.67 -11.78
CA ILE A 12 4.00 -5.69 -10.31
C ILE A 12 4.57 -4.38 -9.74
N MET A 13 5.59 -3.82 -10.40
CA MET A 13 6.20 -2.57 -9.96
C MET A 13 5.30 -1.37 -10.26
N LEU A 14 4.57 -1.40 -11.38
CA LEU A 14 3.55 -0.40 -11.68
C LEU A 14 2.39 -0.45 -10.67
N GLU A 15 1.85 -1.62 -10.39
CA GLU A 15 0.76 -1.77 -9.39
C GLU A 15 1.20 -1.24 -8.02
N GLN A 16 2.43 -1.57 -7.60
CA GLN A 16 2.97 -1.08 -6.34
C GLN A 16 3.12 0.44 -6.32
N ARG A 17 3.61 1.05 -7.41
CA ARG A 17 3.69 2.51 -7.53
C ARG A 17 2.32 3.17 -7.44
N VAL A 18 1.31 2.60 -8.11
CA VAL A 18 -0.06 3.10 -8.07
C VAL A 18 -0.62 3.03 -6.64
N GLY A 19 -0.34 1.95 -5.90
CA GLY A 19 -0.70 1.84 -4.49
C GLY A 19 -0.08 2.91 -3.60
N TRP A 20 1.14 3.39 -3.90
CA TRP A 20 1.75 4.50 -3.16
C TRP A 20 1.09 5.84 -3.46
N VAL A 21 0.79 6.11 -4.74
CA VAL A 21 0.07 7.33 -5.12
C VAL A 21 -1.30 7.34 -4.44
N PHE A 22 -1.99 6.20 -4.36
CA PHE A 22 -3.25 6.10 -3.63
C PHE A 22 -3.12 6.55 -2.16
N HIS A 23 -2.08 6.11 -1.45
CA HIS A 23 -1.86 6.55 -0.06
C HIS A 23 -1.60 8.06 0.03
N GLN A 24 -0.78 8.62 -0.86
CA GLN A 24 -0.50 10.07 -0.88
C GLN A 24 -1.79 10.88 -1.08
N GLU A 25 -2.59 10.52 -2.09
CA GLU A 25 -3.86 11.18 -2.39
C GLU A 25 -4.86 11.04 -1.25
N LEU A 26 -4.92 9.87 -0.61
CA LEU A 26 -5.80 9.62 0.54
C LEU A 26 -5.49 10.57 1.71
N PHE A 27 -4.22 10.71 2.08
CA PHE A 27 -3.83 11.59 3.19
C PHE A 27 -3.93 13.08 2.81
N ALA A 28 -3.68 13.45 1.56
CA ALA A 28 -3.92 14.80 1.07
C ALA A 28 -5.41 15.16 1.11
N ALA A 29 -6.30 14.24 0.71
CA ALA A 29 -7.74 14.43 0.71
C ALA A 29 -8.33 14.63 2.12
N ALA A 30 -7.68 14.08 3.15
CA ALA A 30 -8.08 14.29 4.55
C ALA A 30 -7.86 15.74 5.04
N ARG A 31 -7.14 16.58 4.29
CA ARG A 31 -6.84 17.99 4.61
C ARG A 31 -6.32 18.21 6.04
N ASN A 32 -5.59 17.24 6.57
CA ASN A 32 -5.02 17.27 7.90
C ASN A 32 -3.49 17.20 7.80
N VAL A 33 -2.85 18.37 7.90
CA VAL A 33 -1.40 18.52 7.78
C VAL A 33 -0.63 17.59 8.71
N ARG A 34 -1.13 17.35 9.93
CA ARG A 34 -0.44 16.45 10.88
C ARG A 34 -0.39 15.00 10.36
N ILE A 35 -1.47 14.54 9.74
CA ILE A 35 -1.54 13.18 9.19
C ILE A 35 -0.68 13.08 7.94
N SER A 36 -0.75 14.06 7.03
CA SER A 36 0.07 14.11 5.81
C SER A 36 1.57 14.09 6.15
N SER A 37 2.02 14.95 7.07
CA SER A 37 3.43 14.99 7.49
C SER A 37 3.89 13.70 8.19
N ALA A 38 3.02 13.06 8.97
CA ALA A 38 3.34 11.77 9.58
C ALA A 38 3.52 10.67 8.51
N TYR A 39 2.69 10.69 7.46
CA TYR A 39 2.80 9.75 6.35
C TYR A 39 4.07 9.99 5.51
N GLU A 40 4.41 11.23 5.20
CA GLU A 40 5.65 11.58 4.46
C GLU A 40 6.90 11.02 5.16
N LEU A 41 6.97 11.16 6.49
CA LEU A 41 8.06 10.60 7.28
C LEU A 41 8.11 9.07 7.18
N LEU A 42 6.96 8.40 7.28
CA LEU A 42 6.87 6.94 7.14
C LEU A 42 7.27 6.47 5.74
N GLN A 43 6.87 7.22 4.71
CA GLN A 43 7.25 6.95 3.33
C GLN A 43 8.78 7.05 3.15
N ALA A 44 9.41 8.11 3.66
CA ALA A 44 10.85 8.29 3.60
C ALA A 44 11.62 7.15 4.29
N GLN A 45 11.12 6.66 5.44
CA GLN A 45 11.70 5.53 6.16
C GLN A 45 11.55 4.20 5.42
N THR A 46 10.51 4.05 4.61
CA THR A 46 10.18 2.80 3.89
C THR A 46 10.60 2.81 2.43
N LEU A 47 11.18 3.91 1.93
CA LEU A 47 11.58 4.09 0.53
C LEU A 47 12.55 2.99 0.06
N ALA A 48 13.55 2.67 0.89
CA ALA A 48 14.53 1.62 0.58
C ALA A 48 13.96 0.18 0.66
N LEU A 49 12.77 0.00 1.24
CA LEU A 49 12.02 -1.28 1.21
C LEU A 49 11.13 -1.37 -0.02
N ASN A 50 10.66 -0.22 -0.47
CA ASN A 50 9.77 -0.03 -1.60
C ASN A 50 10.47 -0.26 -2.94
N GLU A 51 11.78 -0.01 -3.02
CA GLU A 51 12.62 -0.28 -4.20
C GLU A 51 13.07 -1.75 -4.31
N LEU A 52 12.80 -2.59 -3.32
CA LEU A 52 13.15 -4.01 -3.40
C LEU A 52 12.22 -4.71 -4.39
N PRO A 53 12.76 -5.47 -5.37
CA PRO A 53 11.95 -6.26 -6.28
C PRO A 53 11.02 -7.18 -5.50
N ARG A 54 9.72 -7.02 -5.71
CA ARG A 54 8.73 -7.98 -5.21
C ARG A 54 8.56 -9.08 -6.24
N GLY A 55 8.81 -10.31 -5.82
CA GLY A 55 8.49 -11.50 -6.62
C GLY A 55 7.08 -12.05 -6.34
N ASP A 56 6.30 -11.39 -5.48
CA ASP A 56 5.02 -11.88 -4.98
C ASP A 56 3.88 -11.01 -5.54
N ALA A 57 3.40 -11.40 -6.73
CA ALA A 57 2.30 -10.75 -7.41
C ALA A 57 0.99 -10.84 -6.62
N GLU A 58 0.75 -11.96 -5.92
CA GLU A 58 -0.47 -12.20 -5.14
C GLU A 58 -0.60 -11.17 -4.02
N THR A 59 0.49 -10.90 -3.29
CA THR A 59 0.49 -9.87 -2.24
C THR A 59 0.22 -8.47 -2.79
N VAL A 60 0.82 -8.11 -3.94
CA VAL A 60 0.61 -6.78 -4.55
C VAL A 60 -0.82 -6.64 -5.03
N ARG A 61 -1.35 -7.68 -5.64
CA ARG A 61 -2.71 -7.72 -6.14
C ARG A 61 -3.74 -7.61 -5.01
N ARG A 62 -3.55 -8.36 -3.93
CA ARG A 62 -4.39 -8.26 -2.73
C ARG A 62 -4.38 -6.84 -2.17
N GLY A 63 -3.21 -6.21 -2.09
CA GLY A 63 -3.08 -4.81 -1.67
C GLY A 63 -3.89 -3.84 -2.54
N THR A 64 -3.91 -4.03 -3.86
CA THR A 64 -4.71 -3.23 -4.78
C THR A 64 -6.22 -3.41 -4.54
N ILE A 65 -6.67 -4.64 -4.27
CA ILE A 65 -8.06 -4.92 -3.94
C ILE A 65 -8.46 -4.24 -2.61
N GLU A 66 -7.58 -4.31 -1.60
CA GLU A 66 -7.78 -3.63 -0.32
C GLU A 66 -7.90 -2.10 -0.49
N HIS A 67 -7.08 -1.48 -1.36
CA HIS A 67 -7.20 -0.05 -1.68
C HIS A 67 -8.57 0.30 -2.28
N LEU A 68 -9.10 -0.55 -3.18
CA LEU A 68 -10.43 -0.35 -3.74
C LEU A 68 -11.53 -0.46 -2.67
N HIS A 69 -11.41 -1.37 -1.71
CA HIS A 69 -12.35 -1.46 -0.58
C HIS A 69 -12.31 -0.23 0.31
N ILE A 70 -11.12 0.29 0.62
CA ILE A 70 -10.96 1.55 1.37
C ILE A 70 -11.64 2.69 0.62
N PHE A 71 -11.36 2.83 -0.68
CA PHE A 71 -11.93 3.89 -1.51
C PHE A 71 -13.47 3.82 -1.53
N ARG A 72 -14.06 2.64 -1.77
CA ARG A 72 -15.52 2.46 -1.78
C ARG A 72 -16.16 2.81 -0.43
N ALA A 73 -15.50 2.46 0.68
CA ALA A 73 -16.01 2.83 2.01
C ALA A 73 -15.96 4.35 2.26
N ILE A 74 -14.93 5.03 1.77
CA ILE A 74 -14.83 6.50 1.82
C ILE A 74 -15.92 7.15 0.93
N GLU A 75 -16.11 6.64 -0.29
CA GLU A 75 -17.13 7.13 -1.22
C GLU A 75 -18.54 6.98 -0.64
N ALA A 76 -18.80 5.87 0.07
CA ALA A 76 -20.03 5.64 0.81
C ALA A 76 -20.15 6.44 2.13
N ASN A 77 -19.19 7.33 2.42
CA ASN A 77 -19.08 8.12 3.65
C ASN A 77 -19.12 7.27 4.95
N ASN A 78 -18.63 6.03 4.87
CA ASN A 78 -18.58 5.10 5.99
C ASN A 78 -17.17 5.07 6.60
N GLY A 79 -16.90 6.03 7.49
CA GLY A 79 -15.59 6.21 8.11
C GLY A 79 -15.13 5.05 9.01
N GLU A 80 -16.07 4.31 9.62
CA GLU A 80 -15.75 3.10 10.40
C GLU A 80 -15.20 2.01 9.50
N LEU A 81 -15.93 1.70 8.43
CA LEU A 81 -15.57 0.65 7.49
C LEU A 81 -14.28 0.99 6.75
N ALA A 82 -14.09 2.26 6.37
CA ALA A 82 -12.86 2.73 5.76
C ALA A 82 -11.66 2.52 6.68
N ARG A 83 -11.81 2.82 7.98
CA ARG A 83 -10.78 2.57 8.99
C ARG A 83 -10.51 1.08 9.17
N GLN A 84 -11.55 0.25 9.22
CA GLN A 84 -11.39 -1.20 9.33
C GLN A 84 -10.61 -1.77 8.13
N HIS A 85 -10.97 -1.37 6.90
CA HIS A 85 -10.23 -1.79 5.70
C HIS A 85 -8.79 -1.32 5.70
N MET A 86 -8.52 -0.08 6.15
CA MET A 86 -7.16 0.43 6.28
C MET A 86 -6.35 -0.36 7.32
N TRP A 87 -6.97 -0.71 8.46
CA TRP A 87 -6.32 -1.51 9.48
C TRP A 87 -5.92 -2.89 8.95
N ASN A 88 -6.86 -3.57 8.26
CA ASN A 88 -6.59 -4.86 7.64
C ASN A 88 -5.46 -4.76 6.61
N HIS A 89 -5.48 -3.74 5.74
CA HIS A 89 -4.42 -3.48 4.76
C HIS A 89 -3.02 -3.39 5.40
N VAL A 90 -2.92 -2.71 6.55
CA VAL A 90 -1.64 -2.58 7.29
C VAL A 90 -1.21 -3.92 7.88
N VAL A 91 -2.14 -4.65 8.50
CA VAL A 91 -1.86 -5.97 9.11
C VAL A 91 -1.45 -6.98 8.05
N ASP A 92 -2.21 -7.11 6.97
CA ASP A 92 -2.00 -8.08 5.90
C ASP A 92 -0.71 -7.80 5.10
N GLY A 93 -0.29 -6.54 5.03
CA GLY A 93 0.96 -6.11 4.41
C GLY A 93 2.21 -6.32 5.29
N THR A 94 2.06 -6.52 6.60
CA THR A 94 3.19 -6.59 7.54
C THR A 94 4.09 -7.83 7.34
N PRO A 95 3.56 -9.06 7.19
CA PRO A 95 4.39 -10.25 6.96
C PRO A 95 5.27 -10.15 5.72
N ALA A 96 4.72 -9.61 4.62
CA ALA A 96 5.48 -9.42 3.37
C ALA A 96 6.64 -8.44 3.55
N ARG A 97 6.45 -7.35 4.31
CA ARG A 97 7.50 -6.39 4.64
C ARG A 97 8.60 -7.02 5.51
N ILE A 98 8.24 -7.84 6.49
CA ILE A 98 9.20 -8.59 7.33
C ILE A 98 10.04 -9.53 6.47
N LYS A 99 9.43 -10.26 5.53
CA LYS A 99 10.14 -11.16 4.60
C LYS A 99 11.15 -10.41 3.74
N LEU A 100 10.78 -9.23 3.22
CA LEU A 100 11.70 -8.36 2.45
C LEU A 100 12.87 -7.87 3.30
N LEU A 101 12.63 -7.46 4.54
CA LEU A 101 13.67 -7.04 5.49
C LEU A 101 14.66 -8.17 5.79
N LYS A 102 14.16 -9.38 6.07
CA LYS A 102 15.01 -10.57 6.31
C LYS A 102 15.89 -10.89 5.10
N ALA A 103 15.30 -10.96 3.90
CA ALA A 103 16.05 -11.23 2.68
C ALA A 103 17.13 -10.17 2.39
N ARG A 104 16.88 -8.90 2.71
CA ARG A 104 17.88 -7.84 2.58
C ARG A 104 19.02 -7.98 3.59
N TYR A 105 18.72 -8.37 4.83
CA TYR A 105 19.73 -8.61 5.87
C TYR A 105 20.65 -9.78 5.51
N GLU A 106 20.08 -10.88 5.00
CA GLU A 106 20.85 -12.05 4.55
C GLU A 106 21.78 -11.75 3.38
N ARG A 107 21.35 -10.93 2.40
CA ARG A 107 22.19 -10.51 1.27
C ARG A 107 23.35 -9.56 1.65
N LYS A 108 23.34 -9.00 2.86
CA LYS A 108 24.41 -8.10 3.34
C LYS A 108 25.47 -8.84 4.16
N LYS A 109 25.25 -10.11 4.50
CA LYS A 109 26.26 -11.01 5.09
C LYS A 109 27.07 -11.69 4.00
#